data_AF-D8DSW9-F1
#
_entry.id   AF-D8DSW9-F1
#
_cell.length_a   1.000
_cell.length_b   1.000
_cell.length_c   1.000
_cell.angle_alpha   90.00
_cell.angle_beta   90.00
_cell.angle_gamma   90.00
#
_symmetry.space_group_name_H-M   'P 1'
#
loop_
_entity.id
_entity.type
_entity.pdbx_description
1 polymer ?
#
loop_
_entity_poly.entity_id
_entity_poly.type
_entity_poly.pdbx_seq_one_letter_code
_entity_poly.pdbx_strand_id
1 'polypeptide(L)'
;MKLFVVRLLYSLYCAECWTYRMPMRKLGPMLDRLAKRLYFWNPFGFIQKNNPTLEHYIRNIHKTMDIVFYDINIGMGITRAEGTLVFMFVPYEMLILSVFKKLRILPIQNSHFNIFLIITCGLSLLFTHFLDPKNEEYIDYFHKFESHKNNAVWHVISSIFFIGAICAGIISIMWWNEN
;
A
#
# COMPACT_ATOMS: atom_id res chain seq x y z
N MET A 1 16.64 -5.23 -9.79
CA MET A 1 15.16 -5.17 -9.83
C MET A 1 14.54 -5.32 -8.45
N LYS A 2 14.77 -6.43 -7.73
CA LYS A 2 14.26 -6.64 -6.35
C LYS A 2 14.48 -5.45 -5.42
N LEU A 3 15.72 -4.96 -5.31
CA LEU A 3 16.08 -3.82 -4.45
C LEU A 3 15.37 -2.50 -4.83
N PHE A 4 15.06 -2.30 -6.11
CA PHE A 4 14.32 -1.11 -6.57
C PHE A 4 12.86 -1.18 -6.10
N VAL A 5 12.23 -2.34 -6.27
CA VAL A 5 10.85 -2.57 -5.84
C VAL A 5 10.72 -2.47 -4.32
N VAL A 6 11.70 -2.97 -3.55
CA VAL A 6 11.74 -2.82 -2.08
C VAL A 6 11.74 -1.34 -1.68
N ARG A 7 12.54 -0.52 -2.36
CA ARG A 7 12.63 0.92 -2.05
C ARG A 7 11.37 1.70 -2.42
N LEU A 8 10.69 1.29 -3.50
CA LEU A 8 9.37 1.80 -3.83
C LEU A 8 8.35 1.40 -2.76
N LEU A 9 8.30 0.12 -2.39
CA LEU A 9 7.36 -0.36 -1.38
C LEU A 9 7.58 0.32 -0.03
N TYR A 10 8.84 0.49 0.41
CA TYR A 10 9.17 1.26 1.61
C TYR A 10 8.61 2.68 1.55
N SER A 11 8.83 3.36 0.41
CA SER A 11 8.35 4.73 0.23
C SER A 11 6.82 4.82 0.30
N LEU A 12 6.13 3.84 -0.27
CA LEU A 12 4.67 3.73 -0.22
C LEU A 12 4.15 3.38 1.17
N TYR A 13 4.81 2.44 1.86
CA TYR A 13 4.50 2.11 3.24
C TYR A 13 4.62 3.35 4.14
N CYS A 14 5.70 4.13 4.01
CA CYS A 14 5.84 5.37 4.77
C CYS A 14 4.71 6.38 4.46
N ALA A 15 4.29 6.47 3.19
CA ALA A 15 3.17 7.31 2.79
C ALA A 15 1.86 6.82 3.42
N GLU A 16 1.56 5.52 3.36
CA GLU A 16 0.39 4.90 3.99
C GLU A 16 0.40 5.07 5.52
N CYS A 17 1.53 4.82 6.18
CA CYS A 17 1.65 5.06 7.62
C CYS A 17 1.41 6.54 7.96
N TRP A 18 1.87 7.46 7.13
CA TRP A 18 1.59 8.88 7.30
C TRP A 18 0.10 9.21 7.10
N THR A 19 -0.55 8.62 6.09
CA THR A 19 -1.99 8.80 5.85
C THR A 19 -2.85 8.22 6.96
N TYR A 20 -2.43 7.16 7.66
CA TYR A 20 -3.12 6.68 8.87
C TYR A 20 -2.85 7.53 10.10
N ARG A 21 -1.62 7.98 10.28
CA ARG A 21 -1.20 8.76 11.46
C ARG A 21 -1.93 10.09 11.56
N MET A 22 -2.23 10.74 10.43
CA MET A 22 -2.91 12.05 10.40
C MET A 22 -4.37 12.00 10.92
N PRO A 23 -5.26 11.13 10.40
CA PRO A 23 -6.57 10.87 10.95
C PRO A 23 -6.50 10.39 12.39
N MET A 24 -5.57 9.48 12.72
CA MET A 24 -5.52 8.91 14.07
C MET A 24 -5.12 9.95 15.12
N ARG A 25 -4.28 10.93 14.78
CA ARG A 25 -4.02 12.10 15.64
C ARG A 25 -5.27 12.96 15.89
N LYS A 26 -6.12 13.14 14.88
CA LYS A 26 -7.36 13.92 15.01
C LYS A 26 -8.47 13.14 15.72
N LEU A 27 -8.57 11.84 15.48
CA LEU A 27 -9.62 10.95 16.01
C LEU A 27 -9.25 10.29 17.34
N GLY A 28 -7.97 10.29 17.74
CA GLY A 28 -7.48 9.74 19.01
C GLY A 28 -8.31 10.18 20.22
N PRO A 29 -8.56 11.47 20.42
CA PRO A 29 -9.39 11.94 21.53
C PRO A 29 -10.84 11.43 21.49
N MET A 30 -11.38 11.13 20.31
CA MET A 30 -12.71 10.54 20.15
C MET A 30 -12.68 9.04 20.48
N LEU A 31 -11.65 8.34 20.02
CA LEU A 31 -11.42 6.92 20.34
C LEU A 31 -11.23 6.72 21.83
N ASP A 32 -10.50 7.59 22.51
CA ASP A 32 -10.33 7.56 23.97
C ASP A 32 -11.64 7.69 24.73
N ARG A 33 -12.53 8.59 24.27
CA ARG A 33 -13.86 8.74 24.87
C ARG A 33 -14.72 7.49 24.66
N LEU A 34 -14.65 6.88 23.47
CA LEU A 34 -15.37 5.63 23.17
C LEU A 34 -14.82 4.47 24.00
N ALA A 35 -13.49 4.32 24.06
CA ALA A 35 -12.81 3.34 24.90
C ALA A 35 -13.20 3.49 26.36
N LYS A 36 -13.20 4.72 26.89
CA LYS A 36 -13.64 4.99 28.27
C LYS A 36 -15.09 4.56 28.50
N ARG A 37 -16.01 4.88 27.59
CA ARG A 37 -17.42 4.43 27.68
C ARG A 37 -17.54 2.91 27.66
N LEU A 38 -16.82 2.25 26.76
CA LEU A 38 -16.80 0.78 26.65
C LEU A 38 -16.24 0.11 27.92
N TYR A 39 -15.18 0.68 28.51
CA TYR A 39 -14.57 0.17 29.73
C TYR A 39 -15.53 0.18 30.94
N PHE A 40 -16.31 1.26 31.09
CA PHE A 40 -17.30 1.36 32.17
C PHE A 40 -18.58 0.57 31.89
N TRP A 41 -19.00 0.48 30.62
CA TRP A 41 -20.17 -0.31 30.26
C TRP A 41 -19.92 -1.82 30.46
N ASN A 42 -18.70 -2.29 30.16
CA ASN A 42 -18.24 -3.68 30.33
C ASN A 42 -19.33 -4.74 30.03
N PRO A 43 -19.95 -4.71 28.84
CA PRO A 43 -21.18 -5.47 28.56
C PRO A 43 -21.03 -6.99 28.71
N PHE A 44 -19.80 -7.50 28.64
CA PHE A 44 -19.49 -8.93 28.75
C PHE A 44 -18.64 -9.29 29.97
N GLY A 45 -18.35 -8.35 30.88
CA GLY A 45 -17.51 -8.60 32.06
C GLY A 45 -16.01 -8.80 31.79
N PHE A 46 -15.61 -9.15 30.56
CA PHE A 46 -14.23 -9.54 30.22
C PHE A 46 -13.22 -8.38 30.18
N ILE A 47 -13.67 -7.13 30.05
CA ILE A 47 -12.76 -6.00 29.82
C ILE A 47 -11.85 -5.76 31.03
N GLN A 48 -12.45 -5.76 32.22
CA GLN A 48 -11.74 -5.55 33.49
C GLN A 48 -10.90 -6.77 33.91
N LYS A 49 -11.27 -7.98 33.45
CA LYS A 49 -10.52 -9.22 33.72
C LYS A 49 -9.12 -9.20 33.11
N ASN A 50 -9.00 -8.62 31.91
CA ASN A 50 -7.72 -8.53 31.18
C ASN A 50 -7.05 -7.16 31.31
N ASN A 51 -7.76 -6.14 31.81
CA ASN A 51 -7.25 -4.78 31.98
C ASN A 51 -7.72 -4.19 33.33
N PRO A 52 -6.88 -4.25 34.38
CA PRO A 52 -7.30 -3.86 35.73
C PRO A 52 -7.53 -2.35 35.89
N THR A 53 -6.97 -1.51 35.00
CA THR A 53 -7.15 -0.06 35.03
C THR A 53 -7.58 0.47 33.66
N LEU A 54 -8.33 1.58 33.67
CA LEU A 54 -8.75 2.29 32.45
C LEU A 54 -7.54 2.73 31.60
N GLU A 55 -6.48 3.20 32.24
CA GLU A 55 -5.23 3.57 31.54
C GLU A 55 -4.60 2.36 30.85
N HIS A 56 -4.58 1.20 31.51
CA HIS A 56 -4.07 -0.02 30.90
C HIS A 56 -4.90 -0.45 29.68
N TYR A 57 -6.22 -0.33 29.78
CA TYR A 57 -7.13 -0.61 28.67
C TYR A 57 -6.93 0.33 27.47
N ILE A 58 -6.89 1.64 27.71
CA ILE A 58 -6.64 2.64 26.65
C ILE A 58 -5.28 2.41 26.01
N ARG A 59 -4.24 2.12 26.80
CA ARG A 59 -2.90 1.80 26.29
C ARG A 59 -2.91 0.54 25.42
N ASN A 60 -3.63 -0.51 25.83
CA ASN A 60 -3.74 -1.75 25.05
C ASN A 60 -4.50 -1.54 23.74
N ILE A 61 -5.55 -0.71 23.72
CA ILE A 61 -6.22 -0.32 22.48
C ILE A 61 -5.24 0.37 21.53
N HIS A 62 -4.52 1.40 22.00
CA HIS A 62 -3.53 2.08 21.16
C HIS A 62 -2.46 1.14 20.64
N LYS A 63 -1.92 0.26 21.49
CA LYS A 63 -0.94 -0.75 21.07
C LYS A 63 -1.50 -1.69 20.01
N THR A 64 -2.77 -2.08 20.14
CA THR A 64 -3.45 -2.93 19.15
C THR A 64 -3.64 -2.19 17.83
N MET A 65 -4.05 -0.92 17.89
CA MET A 65 -4.17 -0.07 16.71
C MET A 65 -2.81 0.11 16.02
N ASP A 66 -1.74 0.32 16.78
CA ASP A 66 -0.40 0.46 16.21
C ASP A 66 0.04 -0.81 15.46
N ILE A 67 -0.24 -1.99 16.01
CA ILE A 67 0.02 -3.26 15.32
C ILE A 67 -0.85 -3.38 14.06
N VAL A 68 -2.15 -3.14 14.18
CA VAL A 68 -3.10 -3.28 13.05
C VAL A 68 -2.76 -2.34 11.90
N PHE A 69 -2.26 -1.13 12.16
CA PHE A 69 -1.98 -0.16 11.11
C PHE A 69 -0.52 -0.15 10.65
N TYR A 70 0.44 -0.31 11.55
CA TYR A 70 1.85 -0.05 11.28
C TYR A 70 2.74 -1.29 11.32
N ASP A 71 2.27 -2.45 11.75
CA ASP A 71 3.10 -3.66 11.71
C ASP A 71 3.55 -3.95 10.25
N ILE A 72 4.84 -4.19 10.07
CA ILE A 72 5.44 -4.38 8.73
C ILE A 72 5.07 -5.73 8.12
N ASN A 73 4.68 -6.72 8.93
CA ASN A 73 4.38 -8.08 8.46
C ASN A 73 2.88 -8.27 8.18
N ILE A 74 2.03 -7.68 9.03
CA ILE A 74 0.57 -7.91 9.00
C ILE A 74 -0.25 -6.62 9.02
N GLY A 75 0.40 -5.47 9.15
CA GLY A 75 -0.29 -4.19 9.29
C GLY A 75 -0.93 -3.73 7.99
N MET A 76 -2.00 -2.94 8.13
CA MET A 76 -2.73 -2.40 7.00
C MET A 76 -1.88 -1.47 6.12
N GLY A 77 -0.85 -0.84 6.69
CA GLY A 77 0.12 -0.02 5.95
C GLY A 77 0.85 -0.79 4.87
N ILE A 78 1.41 -1.96 5.19
CA ILE A 78 2.17 -2.75 4.20
C ILE A 78 1.23 -3.35 3.15
N THR A 79 0.07 -3.87 3.57
CA THR A 79 -0.90 -4.47 2.65
C THR A 79 -1.45 -3.43 1.65
N ARG A 80 -1.70 -2.20 2.10
CA ARG A 80 -2.09 -1.11 1.18
C ARG A 80 -0.94 -0.68 0.29
N ALA A 81 0.28 -0.57 0.81
CA ALA A 81 1.45 -0.24 0.00
C ALA A 81 1.69 -1.25 -1.12
N GLU A 82 1.53 -2.55 -0.84
CA GLU A 82 1.59 -3.63 -1.84
C GLU A 82 0.51 -3.46 -2.89
N GLY A 83 -0.75 -3.25 -2.48
CA GLY A 83 -1.85 -3.00 -3.40
C GLY A 83 -1.60 -1.78 -4.29
N THR A 84 -1.16 -0.67 -3.69
CA THR A 84 -0.82 0.55 -4.43
C THR A 84 0.31 0.30 -5.44
N LEU A 85 1.32 -0.49 -5.07
CA LEU A 85 2.40 -0.87 -5.98
C LEU A 85 1.90 -1.70 -7.18
N VAL A 86 0.99 -2.66 -6.96
CA VAL A 86 0.30 -3.40 -8.05
C VAL A 86 -0.41 -2.42 -8.98
N PHE A 87 -1.19 -1.51 -8.41
CA PHE A 87 -1.92 -0.49 -9.18
C PHE A 87 -1.00 0.46 -9.95
N MET A 88 0.26 0.65 -9.54
CA MET A 88 1.22 1.44 -10.31
C MET A 88 1.74 0.69 -11.54
N PHE A 89 1.93 -0.62 -11.47
CA PHE A 89 2.47 -1.39 -12.58
C PHE A 89 1.46 -1.55 -13.72
N VAL A 90 0.17 -1.73 -13.40
CA VAL A 90 -0.90 -1.94 -14.39
C VAL A 90 -0.91 -0.85 -15.49
N PRO A 91 -0.92 0.46 -15.18
CA PRO A 91 -0.86 1.51 -16.19
C PRO A 91 0.38 1.47 -17.08
N TYR A 92 1.55 1.11 -16.53
CA TYR A 92 2.78 1.00 -17.31
C TYR A 92 2.74 -0.20 -18.26
N GLU A 93 2.27 -1.36 -17.80
CA GLU A 93 2.07 -2.53 -18.66
C GLU A 93 1.05 -2.24 -19.77
N MET A 94 -0.06 -1.59 -19.43
CA MET A 94 -1.06 -1.13 -20.39
C MET A 94 -0.49 -0.14 -21.40
N LEU A 95 0.39 0.78 -20.99
CA LEU A 95 1.08 1.68 -21.91
C LEU A 95 1.99 0.92 -22.88
N ILE A 96 2.74 -0.07 -22.41
CA ILE A 96 3.59 -0.92 -23.27
C ILE A 96 2.73 -1.65 -24.31
N LEU A 97 1.60 -2.23 -23.90
CA LEU A 97 0.65 -2.86 -24.82
C LEU A 97 0.07 -1.84 -25.82
N SER A 98 -0.21 -0.61 -25.36
CA SER A 98 -0.66 0.49 -26.22
C SER A 98 0.38 0.82 -27.30
N VAL A 99 1.67 0.83 -26.95
CA VAL A 99 2.77 1.03 -27.90
C VAL A 99 2.82 -0.12 -28.91
N PHE A 100 2.76 -1.38 -28.47
CA PHE A 100 2.78 -2.54 -29.38
C PHE A 100 1.59 -2.56 -30.34
N LYS A 101 0.40 -2.19 -29.85
CA LYS A 101 -0.79 -1.99 -30.68
C LYS A 101 -0.54 -0.89 -31.72
N LYS A 102 -0.05 0.29 -31.31
CA LYS A 102 0.18 1.44 -32.20
C LYS A 102 1.23 1.15 -33.28
N LEU A 103 2.26 0.39 -32.94
CA LEU A 103 3.29 -0.09 -33.88
C LEU A 103 2.83 -1.29 -34.73
N ARG A 104 1.61 -1.80 -34.53
CA ARG A 104 1.04 -2.98 -35.22
C ARG A 104 1.90 -4.24 -35.11
N ILE A 105 2.64 -4.38 -34.00
CA ILE A 105 3.47 -5.57 -33.72
C ILE A 105 2.59 -6.77 -33.34
N LEU A 106 1.48 -6.51 -32.64
CA LEU A 106 0.50 -7.52 -32.25
C LEU A 106 -0.88 -7.15 -32.82
N PRO A 107 -1.70 -8.12 -33.27
CA PRO A 107 -3.04 -7.89 -33.79
C PRO A 107 -4.04 -7.62 -32.65
N ILE A 108 -3.86 -6.49 -31.97
CA ILE A 108 -4.65 -6.06 -30.81
C ILE A 108 -5.78 -5.14 -31.28
N GLN A 109 -7.03 -5.51 -31.00
CA GLN A 109 -8.21 -4.70 -31.28
C GLN A 109 -8.59 -3.82 -30.07
N ASN A 110 -9.26 -2.69 -30.33
CA ASN A 110 -9.74 -1.77 -29.28
C ASN A 110 -10.68 -2.47 -28.28
N SER A 111 -11.51 -3.39 -28.77
CA SER A 111 -12.44 -4.20 -27.96
C SER A 111 -11.73 -5.06 -26.90
N HIS A 112 -10.44 -5.35 -27.06
CA HIS A 112 -9.67 -6.17 -26.13
C HIS A 112 -9.16 -5.39 -24.91
N PHE A 113 -9.41 -4.08 -24.80
CA PHE A 113 -8.89 -3.25 -23.70
C PHE A 113 -9.15 -3.87 -22.32
N ASN A 114 -10.40 -4.24 -22.02
CA ASN A 114 -10.76 -4.82 -20.72
C ASN A 114 -10.08 -6.18 -20.47
N ILE A 115 -9.92 -7.00 -21.51
CA ILE A 115 -9.25 -8.30 -21.41
C ILE A 115 -7.78 -8.08 -21.05
N PHE A 116 -7.09 -7.17 -21.74
CA PHE A 116 -5.70 -6.84 -21.45
C PHE A 116 -5.54 -6.15 -20.09
N LEU A 117 -6.51 -5.34 -19.66
CA LEU A 117 -6.51 -4.75 -18.32
C LEU A 117 -6.57 -5.83 -17.22
N ILE A 118 -7.40 -6.86 -17.41
CA ILE A 118 -7.47 -8.00 -16.47
C ILE A 118 -6.16 -8.79 -16.49
N ILE A 119 -5.60 -9.05 -17.67
CA ILE A 119 -4.33 -9.77 -17.81
C ILE A 119 -3.18 -9.03 -17.14
N THR A 120 -3.04 -7.72 -17.38
CA THR A 120 -2.01 -6.88 -16.76
C THR A 120 -2.19 -6.78 -15.25
N CYS A 121 -3.43 -6.68 -14.77
CA CYS A 121 -3.70 -6.78 -13.33
C CYS A 121 -3.21 -8.12 -12.74
N GLY A 122 -3.48 -9.23 -13.42
CA GLY A 122 -2.98 -10.55 -13.02
C GLY A 122 -1.45 -10.66 -13.05
N LEU A 123 -0.80 -10.11 -14.09
CA LEU A 123 0.66 -10.10 -14.22
C LEU A 123 1.32 -9.23 -13.15
N SER A 124 0.79 -8.03 -12.90
CA SER A 124 1.24 -7.14 -11.83
C SER A 124 1.11 -7.80 -10.46
N LEU A 125 -0.01 -8.49 -10.18
CA LEU A 125 -0.20 -9.24 -8.94
C LEU A 125 0.83 -10.36 -8.77
N LEU A 126 1.04 -11.17 -9.82
CA LEU A 126 2.06 -12.22 -9.80
C LEU A 126 3.45 -11.64 -9.59
N PHE A 127 3.78 -10.54 -10.28
CA PHE A 127 5.06 -9.86 -10.13
C PHE A 127 5.29 -9.39 -8.70
N THR A 128 4.30 -8.74 -8.07
CA THR A 128 4.41 -8.35 -6.66
C THR A 128 4.48 -9.54 -5.71
N HIS A 129 3.76 -10.62 -5.99
CA HIS A 129 3.79 -11.82 -5.17
C HIS A 129 5.14 -12.54 -5.24
N PHE A 130 5.76 -12.66 -6.42
CA PHE A 130 7.13 -13.21 -6.54
C PHE A 130 8.21 -12.34 -5.89
N LEU A 131 7.88 -11.08 -5.60
CA LEU A 131 8.73 -10.15 -4.88
C LEU A 131 8.36 -10.07 -3.39
N ASP A 132 7.65 -11.10 -2.88
CA ASP A 132 6.96 -11.12 -1.60
C ASP A 132 7.75 -10.40 -0.48
N PRO A 133 7.19 -9.31 0.07
CA PRO A 133 7.78 -8.60 1.19
C PRO A 133 7.84 -9.41 2.50
N LYS A 134 7.15 -10.56 2.56
CA LYS A 134 7.09 -11.41 3.76
C LYS A 134 8.27 -12.36 3.94
N ASN A 135 9.22 -12.38 3.01
CA ASN A 135 10.44 -13.15 3.21
C ASN A 135 11.34 -12.45 4.24
N GLU A 136 11.95 -13.17 5.18
CA GLU A 136 12.81 -12.58 6.23
C GLU A 136 13.92 -11.69 5.62
N GLU A 137 14.46 -12.12 4.48
CA GLU A 137 15.45 -11.35 3.71
C GLU A 137 14.93 -9.96 3.29
N TYR A 138 13.64 -9.85 2.96
CA TYR A 138 13.03 -8.60 2.54
C TYR A 138 12.86 -7.63 3.71
N ILE A 139 12.42 -8.13 4.86
CA ILE A 139 12.24 -7.34 6.08
C ILE A 139 13.59 -6.80 6.55
N ASP A 140 14.65 -7.62 6.49
CA ASP A 140 16.01 -7.19 6.78
C ASP A 140 16.48 -6.06 5.84
N TYR A 141 16.19 -6.18 4.54
CA TYR A 141 16.48 -5.09 3.59
C TYR A 141 15.67 -3.82 3.88
N PHE A 142 14.41 -3.98 4.31
CA PHE A 142 13.52 -2.89 4.66
C PHE A 142 14.07 -2.09 5.85
N HIS A 143 14.46 -2.76 6.94
CA HIS A 143 15.06 -2.13 8.11
C HIS A 143 16.44 -1.54 7.81
N LYS A 144 17.25 -2.21 7.00
CA LYS A 144 18.54 -1.66 6.55
C LYS A 144 18.33 -0.36 5.78
N PHE A 145 17.30 -0.29 4.93
CA PHE A 145 16.98 0.91 4.18
C PHE A 145 16.38 2.00 5.07
N GLU A 146 15.51 1.67 6.03
CA GLU A 146 14.99 2.60 7.03
C GLU A 146 16.11 3.36 7.76
N SER A 147 17.20 2.67 8.08
CA SER A 147 18.36 3.25 8.78
C SER A 147 19.20 4.23 7.94
N HIS A 148 18.99 4.32 6.62
CA HIS A 148 19.80 5.17 5.75
C HIS A 148 19.41 6.65 5.81
N LYS A 149 20.44 7.49 5.97
CA LYS A 149 20.32 8.94 6.23
C LYS A 149 19.80 9.77 5.05
N ASN A 150 19.44 9.17 3.91
CA ASN A 150 19.04 9.90 2.70
C ASN A 150 17.89 9.21 1.91
N ASN A 151 16.84 8.77 2.62
CA ASN A 151 15.66 8.15 2.01
C ASN A 151 14.77 9.13 1.23
N ALA A 152 14.95 10.45 1.42
CA ALA A 152 14.20 11.48 0.72
C ALA A 152 14.26 11.35 -0.81
N VAL A 153 15.43 11.01 -1.36
CA VAL A 153 15.60 10.80 -2.81
C VAL A 153 14.68 9.68 -3.30
N TRP A 154 14.54 8.60 -2.54
CA TRP A 154 13.69 7.47 -2.91
C TRP A 154 12.20 7.78 -2.80
N HIS A 155 11.80 8.59 -1.81
CA HIS A 155 10.44 9.10 -1.77
C HIS A 155 10.11 9.97 -3.00
N VAL A 156 11.03 10.84 -3.42
CA VAL A 156 10.87 11.65 -4.64
C VAL A 156 10.79 10.77 -5.89
N ILE A 157 11.69 9.79 -6.03
CA ILE A 157 11.65 8.82 -7.15
C ILE A 157 10.30 8.08 -7.16
N SER A 158 9.84 7.61 -5.99
CA SER A 158 8.56 6.92 -5.86
C SER A 158 7.38 7.80 -6.24
N SER A 159 7.41 9.09 -5.88
CA SER A 159 6.37 10.05 -6.27
C SER A 159 6.37 10.31 -7.78
N ILE A 160 7.54 10.48 -8.40
CA ILE A 160 7.66 10.62 -9.85
C ILE A 160 7.14 9.36 -10.55
N PHE A 161 7.48 8.18 -10.04
CA PHE A 161 7.03 6.90 -10.57
C PHE A 161 5.51 6.75 -10.48
N PHE A 162 4.90 7.20 -9.38
CA PHE A 162 3.44 7.22 -9.22
C PHE A 162 2.75 8.17 -10.20
N ILE A 163 3.27 9.40 -10.34
CA ILE A 163 2.76 10.37 -11.31
C ILE A 163 2.86 9.81 -12.72
N GLY A 164 4.00 9.18 -13.04
CA GLY A 164 4.20 8.51 -14.32
C GLY A 164 3.18 7.39 -14.57
N ALA A 165 2.78 6.63 -13.55
CA ALA A 165 1.75 5.60 -13.67
C ALA A 165 0.38 6.23 -14.02
N ILE A 166 0.03 7.35 -13.38
CA ILE A 166 -1.20 8.10 -13.70
C ILE A 166 -1.16 8.59 -15.16
N CYS A 167 -0.06 9.22 -15.57
CA CYS A 167 0.13 9.68 -16.95
C CYS A 167 0.06 8.53 -17.95
N ALA A 168 0.71 7.40 -17.66
CA ALA A 168 0.68 6.19 -18.48
C ALA A 168 -0.75 5.65 -18.65
N GLY A 169 -1.53 5.66 -17.57
CA GLY A 169 -2.94 5.26 -17.60
C GLY A 169 -3.79 6.15 -18.49
N ILE A 170 -3.65 7.48 -18.36
CA ILE A 170 -4.36 8.45 -19.20
C ILE A 170 -3.99 8.26 -20.67
N ILE A 171 -2.70 8.17 -20.99
CA ILE A 171 -2.21 7.98 -22.37
C ILE A 171 -2.71 6.65 -22.94
N SER A 172 -2.66 5.58 -22.16
CA SER A 172 -3.17 4.28 -22.58
C SER A 172 -4.66 4.37 -22.91
N ILE A 173 -5.49 4.94 -22.03
CA ILE A 173 -6.92 5.09 -22.29
C ILE A 173 -7.18 5.87 -23.58
N MET A 174 -6.44 6.98 -23.80
CA MET A 174 -6.57 7.76 -25.04
C MET A 174 -6.23 6.95 -26.29
N TRP A 175 -5.07 6.26 -26.31
CA TRP A 175 -4.63 5.48 -27.47
C TRP A 175 -5.47 4.22 -27.74
N TRP A 176 -6.16 3.71 -26.73
CA TRP A 176 -7.10 2.61 -26.90
C TRP A 176 -8.46 3.06 -27.43
N ASN A 177 -8.83 4.32 -27.22
CA ASN A 177 -10.04 4.95 -27.75
C ASN A 177 -9.85 5.61 -29.12
N GLU A 178 -8.63 5.81 -29.60
CA GLU A 178 -8.36 6.21 -30.98
C GLU A 178 -8.78 5.07 -31.94
N ASN A 179 -9.69 5.39 -32.88
CA ASN A 179 -10.16 4.49 -33.95
C ASN A 179 -9.21 4.54 -35.14
#